data_AF-A0A418V5N6-F1
#
_entry.id   AF-A0A418V5N6-F1
#
_cell.length_a   1.000
_cell.length_b   1.000
_cell.length_c   1.000
_cell.angle_alpha   90.00
_cell.angle_beta   90.00
_cell.angle_gamma   90.00
#
_symmetry.space_group_name_H-M   'P 1'
#
loop_
_entity.id
_entity.type
_entity.pdbx_description
1 polymer ?
#
loop_
_entity_poly.entity_id
_entity_poly.type
_entity_poly.pdbx_seq_one_letter_code
_entity_poly.pdbx_strand_id
1 'polypeptide(L)'
;MQPPRRGIRQRTHRIHQRTPQGQPAAPVRPHLDGLEESLVKVPSFSPGCVTGLSTGCLGFFFGGWFLLLFLWLSGTGLKESVSQYYHSATYPTVQGVVVQSERIDGRKHDTCHYRYRYVVNAQPYEGTEMGVEGQDCRAFSKVPHETGATVKVYYQPENPAQSFVGRWFPWNTLLVFAMMLGMLFGVFLTAYQMSRGQVRWK
;
A
#
# COMPACT_ATOMS: atom_id res chain seq x y z
N MET A 1 13.41 -45.75 19.17
CA MET A 1 14.42 -45.09 18.31
C MET A 1 14.34 -43.59 18.56
N GLN A 2 15.36 -42.99 19.17
CA GLN A 2 15.42 -41.55 19.49
C GLN A 2 16.03 -40.77 18.32
N PRO A 3 15.48 -39.60 17.94
CA PRO A 3 16.07 -38.77 16.90
C PRO A 3 17.25 -37.93 17.43
N PRO A 4 18.25 -37.62 16.58
CA PRO A 4 19.47 -36.92 16.98
C PRO A 4 19.24 -35.41 17.16
N ARG A 5 19.72 -34.86 18.28
CA ARG A 5 19.77 -33.41 18.58
C ARG A 5 20.76 -32.71 17.63
N ARG A 6 20.27 -31.81 16.79
CA ARG A 6 21.13 -30.90 15.99
C ARG A 6 21.54 -29.68 16.82
N GLY A 7 22.86 -29.50 16.97
CA GLY A 7 23.48 -28.39 17.68
C GLY A 7 23.27 -27.05 16.99
N ILE A 8 22.91 -26.05 17.79
CA ILE A 8 22.68 -24.66 17.37
C ILE A 8 24.03 -23.95 17.32
N ARG A 9 24.44 -23.54 16.11
CA ARG A 9 25.66 -22.76 15.88
C ARG A 9 25.37 -21.29 16.13
N GLN A 10 25.88 -20.74 17.24
CA GLN A 10 25.79 -19.30 17.53
C GLN A 10 26.70 -18.52 16.59
N ARG A 11 26.15 -17.52 15.89
CA ARG A 11 26.86 -16.64 14.97
C ARG A 11 27.12 -15.30 15.65
N THR A 12 28.35 -15.08 16.08
CA THR A 12 28.78 -13.87 16.78
C THR A 12 28.86 -12.69 15.81
N HIS A 13 28.06 -11.65 16.03
CA HIS A 13 28.11 -10.40 15.27
C HIS A 13 29.30 -9.55 15.74
N ARG A 14 30.26 -9.33 14.84
CA ARG A 14 31.42 -8.44 15.03
C ARG A 14 30.99 -7.00 14.74
N ILE A 15 30.88 -6.18 15.78
CA ILE A 15 30.58 -4.74 15.69
C ILE A 15 31.85 -4.02 15.22
N HIS A 16 31.83 -3.47 14.01
CA HIS A 16 32.87 -2.56 13.53
C HIS A 16 32.61 -1.15 14.08
N GLN A 17 33.40 -0.76 15.09
CA GLN A 17 33.52 0.63 15.51
C GLN A 17 34.22 1.42 14.40
N ARG A 18 33.54 2.43 13.83
CA ARG A 18 34.15 3.42 12.94
C ARG A 18 34.66 4.60 13.75
N THR A 19 35.91 4.91 13.49
CA THR A 19 36.73 6.03 13.96
C THR A 19 36.09 7.39 13.65
N PRO A 20 36.17 8.39 14.55
CA PRO A 20 35.76 9.77 14.26
C PRO A 20 36.73 10.42 13.26
N GLN A 21 36.21 10.86 12.11
CA GLN A 21 36.94 11.68 11.13
C GLN A 21 37.07 13.12 11.66
N GLY A 22 38.30 13.65 11.56
CA GLY A 22 38.67 14.98 12.00
C GLY A 22 37.95 16.11 11.26
N GLN A 23 37.64 17.17 12.00
CA GLN A 23 37.14 18.43 11.51
C GLN A 23 38.24 19.19 10.74
N PRO A 24 37.99 19.60 9.48
CA PRO A 24 38.87 20.52 8.79
C PRO A 24 38.72 21.95 9.36
N ALA A 25 39.87 22.61 9.52
CA ALA A 25 40.02 23.94 10.08
C ALA A 25 39.26 25.02 9.28
N ALA A 26 38.65 25.96 10.00
CA ALA A 26 37.93 27.09 9.44
C ALA A 26 38.87 28.09 8.75
N PRO A 27 38.53 28.62 7.56
CA PRO A 27 39.31 29.66 6.90
C PRO A 27 39.11 31.02 7.60
N VAL A 28 40.24 31.63 7.96
CA VAL A 28 40.34 33.01 8.46
C VAL A 28 39.89 33.97 7.38
N ARG A 29 38.85 34.77 7.65
CA ARG A 29 38.42 35.86 6.77
C ARG A 29 39.23 37.13 7.08
N PRO A 30 39.80 37.80 6.08
CA PRO A 30 40.40 39.12 6.26
C PRO A 30 39.31 40.17 6.49
N HIS A 31 39.58 41.03 7.47
CA HIS A 31 38.82 42.22 7.82
C HIS A 31 39.07 43.27 6.72
N LEU A 32 38.04 43.57 5.93
CA LEU A 32 38.05 44.66 4.94
C LEU A 32 37.13 45.76 5.47
N ASP A 33 37.69 46.59 6.34
CA ASP A 33 37.11 47.89 6.68
C ASP A 33 37.43 48.88 5.56
N GLY A 34 36.44 49.71 5.25
CA GLY A 34 36.69 51.02 4.66
C GLY A 34 36.80 51.06 3.14
N LEU A 35 35.66 50.90 2.46
CA LEU A 35 35.35 51.61 1.22
C LEU A 35 33.85 51.97 1.23
N GLU A 36 33.48 52.86 2.16
CA GLU A 36 32.38 53.80 1.92
C GLU A 36 32.86 54.74 0.81
N GLU A 37 32.33 54.63 -0.40
CA GLU A 37 32.22 55.79 -1.27
C GLU A 37 31.25 55.54 -2.43
N SER A 38 30.31 56.47 -2.58
CA SER A 38 29.45 56.69 -3.76
C SER A 38 28.39 55.64 -4.07
N LEU A 39 27.37 55.62 -3.21
CA LEU A 39 26.08 54.98 -3.44
C LEU A 39 25.32 55.74 -4.56
N VAL A 40 25.71 55.49 -5.82
CA VAL A 40 24.84 55.75 -6.98
C VAL A 40 23.62 54.87 -6.78
N LYS A 41 22.47 55.52 -6.55
CA LYS A 41 21.16 54.87 -6.41
C LYS A 41 20.76 54.29 -7.76
N VAL A 42 21.35 53.16 -8.11
CA VAL A 42 20.88 52.31 -9.21
C VAL A 42 19.48 51.85 -8.79
N PRO A 43 18.44 52.06 -9.61
CA PRO A 43 17.12 51.52 -9.30
C PRO A 43 17.31 50.02 -9.08
N SER A 44 17.02 49.57 -7.87
CA SER A 44 17.02 48.16 -7.51
C SER A 44 16.04 47.46 -8.45
N PHE A 45 16.58 46.87 -9.52
CA PHE A 45 15.86 45.90 -10.32
C PHE A 45 15.57 44.74 -9.37
N SER A 46 14.39 44.76 -8.73
CA SER A 46 13.87 43.61 -8.02
C SER A 46 13.81 42.45 -9.01
N PRO A 47 14.64 41.40 -8.86
CA PRO A 47 14.53 40.19 -9.67
C PRO A 47 13.37 39.34 -9.12
N GLY A 48 12.20 39.97 -8.97
CA GLY A 48 11.02 39.40 -8.34
C GLY A 48 9.88 39.15 -9.32
N CYS A 49 10.13 39.30 -10.63
CA CYS A 49 9.10 39.17 -11.64
C CYS A 49 9.55 38.18 -12.72
N VAL A 50 8.61 37.36 -13.19
CA VAL A 50 8.77 36.35 -14.25
C VAL A 50 9.31 34.98 -13.83
N THR A 51 8.76 34.37 -12.78
CA THR A 51 8.67 32.89 -12.66
C THR A 51 7.29 32.41 -12.15
N GLY A 52 6.29 33.28 -12.08
CA GLY A 52 5.00 32.98 -11.45
C GLY A 52 3.95 32.26 -12.31
N LEU A 53 4.20 32.00 -13.61
CA LEU A 53 3.11 31.65 -14.54
C LEU A 53 3.09 30.23 -15.11
N SER A 54 4.10 29.36 -14.92
CA SER A 54 4.11 28.05 -15.61
C SER A 54 4.06 26.81 -14.73
N THR A 55 4.43 26.90 -13.45
CA THR A 55 4.52 25.71 -12.58
C THR A 55 3.15 25.17 -12.20
N GLY A 56 2.13 26.05 -12.08
CA GLY A 56 0.76 25.65 -11.76
C GLY A 56 0.10 24.82 -12.86
N CYS A 57 0.17 25.27 -14.12
CA CYS A 57 -0.50 24.59 -15.24
C CYS A 57 0.13 23.23 -15.54
N LEU A 58 1.46 23.12 -15.51
CA LEU A 58 2.14 21.85 -15.74
C LEU A 58 1.77 20.79 -14.69
N GLY A 59 1.62 21.19 -13.42
CA GLY A 59 1.19 20.27 -12.35
C GLY A 59 -0.19 19.67 -12.58
N PHE A 60 -1.14 20.44 -13.12
CA PHE A 60 -2.50 19.93 -13.43
C PHE A 60 -2.51 18.94 -14.60
N PHE A 61 -1.73 19.20 -15.66
CA PHE A 61 -1.66 18.28 -16.80
C PHE A 61 -0.96 16.97 -16.43
N PHE A 62 0.18 17.03 -15.74
CA PHE A 62 0.90 15.82 -15.33
C PHE A 62 0.16 15.06 -14.23
N GLY A 63 -0.41 15.75 -13.24
CA GLY A 63 -1.19 15.12 -12.18
C GLY A 63 -2.48 14.48 -12.69
N GLY A 64 -3.20 15.18 -13.56
CA GLY A 64 -4.43 14.67 -14.18
C GLY A 64 -4.17 13.46 -15.09
N TRP A 65 -3.11 13.50 -15.90
CA TRP A 65 -2.72 12.39 -16.76
C TRP A 65 -2.29 11.16 -15.95
N PHE A 66 -1.50 11.34 -14.89
CA PHE A 66 -1.12 10.24 -13.99
C PHE A 66 -2.34 9.65 -13.27
N LEU A 67 -3.30 10.47 -12.85
CA LEU A 67 -4.53 10.00 -12.23
C LEU A 67 -5.37 9.19 -13.22
N LEU A 68 -5.53 9.66 -14.47
CA LEU A 68 -6.23 8.92 -15.52
C LEU A 68 -5.54 7.60 -15.87
N LEU A 69 -4.21 7.61 -16.00
CA LEU A 69 -3.42 6.40 -16.26
C LEU A 69 -3.56 5.42 -15.10
N PHE A 70 -3.50 5.91 -13.86
CA PHE A 70 -3.69 5.11 -12.66
C PHE A 70 -5.10 4.54 -12.58
N LEU A 71 -6.15 5.31 -12.86
CA LEU A 71 -7.54 4.84 -12.95
C LEU A 71 -7.72 3.80 -14.05
N TRP A 72 -7.08 3.98 -15.20
CA TRP A 72 -7.14 3.04 -16.32
C TRP A 72 -6.46 1.70 -15.96
N LEU A 73 -5.26 1.75 -15.37
CA LEU A 73 -4.53 0.58 -14.86
C LEU A 73 -5.27 -0.12 -13.71
N SER A 74 -5.91 0.64 -12.83
CA SER A 74 -6.66 0.09 -11.68
C SER A 74 -8.02 -0.47 -12.09
N GLY A 75 -8.66 0.14 -13.09
CA GLY A 75 -10.02 -0.17 -13.51
C GLY A 75 -10.19 -1.57 -14.12
N THR A 76 -9.14 -2.14 -14.69
CA THR A 76 -9.17 -3.52 -15.22
C THR A 76 -9.16 -4.55 -14.11
N GLY A 77 -8.35 -4.37 -13.06
CA GLY A 77 -8.31 -5.29 -11.90
C GLY A 77 -9.46 -5.11 -10.91
N LEU A 78 -10.01 -3.89 -10.80
CA LEU A 78 -11.09 -3.59 -9.86
C LEU A 78 -12.42 -4.25 -10.25
N LYS A 79 -12.75 -4.35 -11.54
CA LYS A 79 -14.05 -4.89 -11.97
C LYS A 79 -14.27 -6.33 -11.53
N GLU A 80 -13.24 -7.16 -11.64
CA GLU A 80 -13.32 -8.58 -11.34
C GLU A 80 -13.36 -8.85 -9.82
N SER A 81 -12.57 -8.07 -9.06
CA SER A 81 -12.56 -8.15 -7.59
C SER A 81 -13.87 -7.64 -6.97
N VAL A 82 -14.42 -6.55 -7.51
CA VAL A 82 -15.64 -5.92 -7.00
C VAL A 82 -16.86 -6.78 -7.33
N SER A 83 -16.95 -7.40 -8.51
CA SER A 83 -18.10 -8.25 -8.84
C SER A 83 -18.16 -9.48 -7.93
N GLN A 84 -17.02 -10.15 -7.71
CA GLN A 84 -16.94 -11.28 -6.77
C GLN A 84 -17.36 -10.86 -5.36
N TYR A 85 -16.93 -9.68 -4.89
CA TYR A 85 -17.34 -9.16 -3.60
C TYR A 85 -18.84 -8.84 -3.51
N TYR A 86 -19.44 -8.21 -4.53
CA TYR A 86 -20.88 -7.90 -4.51
C TYR A 86 -21.73 -9.16 -4.53
N HIS A 87 -21.35 -10.16 -5.33
CA HIS A 87 -22.04 -11.44 -5.33
C HIS A 87 -21.86 -12.15 -3.98
N SER A 88 -20.69 -12.04 -3.34
CA SER A 88 -20.47 -12.60 -1.99
C SER A 88 -21.35 -12.04 -0.90
N ALA A 89 -21.75 -10.77 -1.02
CA ALA A 89 -22.56 -10.12 0.00
C ALA A 89 -24.00 -10.63 0.02
N THR A 90 -24.50 -11.21 -1.08
CA THR A 90 -25.87 -11.73 -1.18
C THR A 90 -25.98 -13.23 -0.90
N TYR A 91 -24.85 -13.94 -0.78
CA TYR A 91 -24.88 -15.38 -0.57
C TYR A 91 -25.36 -15.73 0.85
N PRO A 92 -26.19 -16.78 0.99
CA PRO A 92 -26.58 -17.28 2.30
C PRO A 92 -25.33 -17.78 3.05
N THR A 93 -25.29 -17.47 4.34
CA THR A 93 -24.21 -17.91 5.21
C THR A 93 -24.58 -19.21 5.89
N VAL A 94 -23.75 -20.24 5.75
CA VAL A 94 -23.92 -21.56 6.36
C VAL A 94 -22.70 -21.88 7.23
N GLN A 95 -22.90 -22.69 8.28
CA GLN A 95 -21.78 -23.20 9.07
C GLN A 95 -21.23 -24.45 8.39
N GLY A 96 -19.93 -24.43 8.07
CA GLY A 96 -19.20 -25.58 7.55
C GLY A 96 -18.19 -26.08 8.58
N VAL A 97 -17.85 -27.36 8.51
CA VAL A 97 -16.74 -27.94 9.28
C VAL A 97 -15.59 -28.24 8.32
N VAL A 98 -14.40 -27.75 8.64
CA VAL A 98 -13.18 -28.02 7.85
C VAL A 98 -12.77 -29.48 8.05
N VAL A 99 -12.83 -30.28 6.99
CA VAL A 99 -12.44 -31.70 7.00
C VAL A 99 -10.96 -31.87 6.67
N GLN A 100 -10.46 -31.05 5.75
CA GLN A 100 -9.08 -31.08 5.32
C GLN A 100 -8.65 -29.68 4.97
N SER A 101 -7.43 -29.31 5.37
CA SER A 101 -6.76 -28.13 4.85
C SER A 101 -5.39 -28.53 4.35
N GLU A 102 -5.08 -28.15 3.13
CA GLU A 102 -3.80 -28.39 2.49
C GLU A 102 -3.27 -27.08 1.92
N ARG A 103 -2.01 -26.79 2.23
CA ARG A 103 -1.29 -25.68 1.61
C ARG A 103 -0.82 -26.15 0.23
N ILE A 104 -1.35 -25.54 -0.81
CA ILE A 104 -0.86 -25.69 -2.18
C ILE A 104 0.25 -24.66 -2.35
N ASP A 105 1.50 -25.09 -2.18
CA ASP A 105 2.64 -24.22 -2.42
C ASP A 105 2.67 -23.76 -3.88
N GLY A 106 2.40 -22.48 -4.09
CA GLY A 106 2.64 -21.83 -5.37
C GLY A 106 4.14 -21.80 -5.64
N ARG A 107 4.59 -22.41 -6.73
CA ARG A 107 6.01 -22.39 -7.15
C ARG A 107 6.54 -20.98 -7.51
N LYS A 108 5.69 -19.94 -7.45
CA LYS A 108 6.06 -18.55 -7.72
C LYS A 108 5.82 -17.69 -6.48
N HIS A 109 6.83 -16.89 -6.17
CA HIS A 109 7.23 -16.50 -4.82
C HIS A 109 6.24 -15.80 -3.88
N ASP A 110 5.04 -15.36 -4.28
CA ASP A 110 4.33 -14.35 -3.46
C ASP A 110 2.86 -14.64 -3.07
N THR A 111 2.36 -15.87 -3.28
CA THR A 111 0.98 -16.22 -2.87
C THR A 111 0.88 -17.61 -2.25
N CYS A 112 0.25 -17.69 -1.07
CA CYS A 112 -0.12 -18.96 -0.46
C CYS A 112 -1.55 -19.33 -0.86
N HIS A 113 -1.71 -20.52 -1.44
CA HIS A 113 -3.02 -21.07 -1.74
C HIS A 113 -3.35 -22.14 -0.68
N TYR A 114 -4.51 -22.03 -0.06
CA TYR A 114 -5.02 -23.07 0.84
C TYR A 114 -6.24 -23.71 0.18
N ARG A 115 -6.21 -25.04 0.06
CA ARG A 115 -7.35 -25.84 -0.36
C ARG A 115 -8.03 -26.39 0.88
N TYR A 116 -9.31 -26.08 1.02
CA TYR A 116 -10.14 -26.57 2.11
C TYR A 116 -11.22 -27.49 1.57
N ARG A 117 -11.38 -28.62 2.24
CA ARG A 117 -12.59 -29.45 2.08
C ARG A 117 -13.46 -29.22 3.29
N TYR A 118 -14.73 -28.92 3.05
CA TYR A 118 -15.70 -28.68 4.10
C TYR A 118 -17.03 -29.36 3.76
N VAL A 119 -17.85 -29.61 4.77
CA VAL A 119 -19.17 -30.25 4.59
C VAL A 119 -20.27 -29.27 4.96
N VAL A 120 -21.24 -29.11 4.07
CA VAL A 120 -22.49 -28.36 4.30
C VAL A 120 -23.65 -29.31 4.02
N ASN A 121 -24.58 -29.49 4.96
CA ASN A 121 -25.73 -30.39 4.81
C ASN A 121 -25.35 -31.81 4.33
N ALA A 122 -24.29 -32.38 4.92
CA ALA A 122 -23.74 -33.69 4.57
C ALA A 122 -23.16 -33.81 3.14
N GLN A 123 -23.06 -32.71 2.38
CA GLN A 123 -22.41 -32.68 1.07
C GLN A 123 -20.98 -32.11 1.21
N PRO A 124 -19.95 -32.81 0.72
CA PRO A 124 -18.58 -32.31 0.72
C PRO A 124 -18.38 -31.31 -0.42
N TYR A 125 -17.73 -30.19 -0.10
CA TYR A 125 -17.35 -29.16 -1.04
C TYR A 125 -15.85 -28.86 -0.91
N GLU A 126 -15.27 -28.39 -2.01
CA GLU A 126 -13.88 -27.97 -2.06
C GLU A 126 -13.82 -26.49 -2.40
N GLY A 127 -13.16 -25.71 -1.55
CA GLY A 127 -12.91 -24.29 -1.75
C GLY A 127 -11.42 -24.00 -1.75
N THR A 128 -11.04 -22.94 -2.44
CA THR A 128 -9.65 -22.45 -2.42
C THR A 128 -9.66 -21.03 -1.86
N GLU A 129 -8.84 -20.77 -0.84
CA GLU A 129 -8.62 -19.42 -0.32
C GLU A 129 -7.24 -18.93 -0.78
N MET A 130 -7.18 -17.68 -1.22
CA MET A 130 -5.92 -17.01 -1.53
C MET A 130 -5.53 -16.14 -0.34
N GLY A 131 -4.41 -16.49 0.30
CA GLY A 131 -3.76 -15.61 1.27
C GLY A 131 -2.88 -14.59 0.54
N VAL A 132 -2.95 -13.32 0.94
CA VAL A 132 -2.05 -12.28 0.44
C VAL A 132 -0.73 -12.37 1.20
N GLU A 133 0.41 -12.46 0.50
CA GLU A 133 1.71 -12.43 1.17
C GLU A 133 2.03 -11.01 1.66
N GLY A 134 2.55 -10.94 2.89
CA GLY A 134 3.07 -9.72 3.50
C GLY A 134 3.42 -9.94 4.96
N GLN A 135 2.55 -10.64 5.68
CA GLN A 135 2.80 -11.15 7.04
C GLN A 135 2.24 -12.57 7.23
N ASP A 136 1.14 -12.91 6.55
CA ASP A 136 0.39 -14.09 6.92
C ASP A 136 1.07 -15.40 6.51
N CYS A 137 1.62 -15.50 5.30
CA CYS A 137 2.27 -16.73 4.81
C CYS A 137 3.47 -17.25 5.61
N ARG A 138 4.21 -16.35 6.28
CA ARG A 138 5.43 -16.68 7.06
C ARG A 138 5.17 -16.70 8.57
N ALA A 139 4.25 -15.86 9.07
CA ALA A 139 3.89 -15.84 10.49
C ALA A 139 2.87 -16.94 10.85
N PHE A 140 1.98 -17.31 9.91
CA PHE A 140 1.05 -18.42 10.08
C PHE A 140 1.70 -19.72 9.62
N SER A 141 2.56 -20.29 10.47
CA SER A 141 2.79 -21.74 10.46
C SER A 141 1.52 -22.53 10.80
N LYS A 142 0.50 -21.84 11.33
CA LYS A 142 -0.84 -22.37 11.55
C LYS A 142 -1.73 -22.04 10.37
N VAL A 143 -2.21 -23.08 9.70
CA VAL A 143 -3.35 -22.98 8.78
C VAL A 143 -4.44 -22.09 9.39
N PRO A 144 -5.05 -21.15 8.65
CA PRO A 144 -6.07 -20.23 9.19
C PRO A 144 -7.19 -20.92 9.96
N HIS A 145 -7.50 -22.15 9.55
CA HIS A 145 -8.49 -23.02 10.16
C HIS A 145 -7.91 -24.42 10.39
N GLU A 146 -7.90 -24.86 11.65
CA GLU A 146 -7.52 -26.23 12.01
C GLU A 146 -8.60 -27.22 11.51
N THR A 147 -8.22 -28.46 11.17
CA THR A 147 -9.19 -29.50 10.84
C THR A 147 -10.15 -29.71 12.01
N GLY A 148 -11.45 -29.74 11.73
CA GLY A 148 -12.53 -29.77 12.72
C GLY A 148 -13.06 -28.39 13.13
N ALA A 149 -12.40 -27.30 12.72
CA ALA A 149 -12.90 -25.96 13.01
C ALA A 149 -14.22 -25.68 12.28
N THR A 150 -15.15 -25.07 13.01
CA THR A 150 -16.38 -24.53 12.44
C THR A 150 -16.09 -23.18 11.79
N VAL A 151 -16.38 -23.06 10.50
CA VAL A 151 -16.14 -21.85 9.71
C VAL A 151 -17.43 -21.34 9.09
N LYS A 152 -17.51 -20.02 8.92
CA LYS A 152 -18.64 -19.39 8.23
C LYS A 152 -18.37 -19.40 6.73
N VAL A 153 -19.17 -20.18 6.00
CA VAL A 153 -19.09 -20.31 4.55
C VAL A 153 -20.19 -19.47 3.92
N TYR A 154 -19.84 -18.70 2.91
CA TYR A 154 -20.80 -18.00 2.07
C TYR A 154 -21.07 -18.88 0.85
N TYR A 155 -22.22 -19.54 0.86
CA TYR A 155 -22.54 -20.61 -0.08
C TYR A 155 -23.26 -20.08 -1.32
N GLN A 156 -22.72 -20.36 -2.51
CA GLN A 156 -23.39 -20.04 -3.77
C GLN A 156 -24.21 -21.24 -4.26
N PRO A 157 -25.55 -21.16 -4.25
CA PRO A 157 -26.40 -22.30 -4.61
C PRO A 157 -26.28 -22.70 -6.08
N GLU A 158 -26.03 -21.74 -6.98
CA GLU A 158 -25.91 -21.98 -8.42
C GLU A 158 -24.56 -22.61 -8.81
N ASN A 159 -23.49 -22.29 -8.09
CA ASN A 159 -22.16 -22.79 -8.35
C ASN A 159 -21.36 -22.96 -7.04
N PRO A 160 -21.47 -24.11 -6.37
CA PRO A 160 -20.84 -24.33 -5.06
C PRO A 160 -19.32 -24.17 -5.07
N ALA A 161 -18.67 -24.38 -6.21
CA ALA A 161 -17.21 -24.22 -6.38
C ALA A 161 -16.74 -22.76 -6.21
N GLN A 162 -17.66 -21.79 -6.33
CA GLN A 162 -17.40 -20.37 -6.08
C GLN A 162 -17.71 -19.93 -4.63
N SER A 163 -18.03 -20.86 -3.73
CA SER A 163 -18.23 -20.56 -2.32
C SER A 163 -16.90 -20.25 -1.61
N PHE A 164 -16.92 -19.30 -0.68
CA PHE A 164 -15.72 -18.84 0.03
C PHE A 164 -15.89 -18.92 1.54
N VAL A 165 -14.76 -19.13 2.21
CA VAL A 165 -14.64 -19.17 3.66
C VAL A 165 -14.19 -17.79 4.12
N GLY A 166 -14.96 -17.17 5.03
CA GLY A 166 -14.66 -15.82 5.53
C GLY A 166 -15.03 -14.69 4.56
N ARG A 167 -15.02 -13.46 5.07
CA ARG A 167 -15.33 -12.26 4.28
C ARG A 167 -14.03 -11.59 3.88
N TRP A 168 -13.69 -11.66 2.60
CA TRP A 168 -12.52 -10.95 2.08
C TRP A 168 -12.86 -9.47 1.95
N PHE A 169 -12.31 -8.63 2.84
CA PHE A 169 -12.42 -7.18 2.68
C PHE A 169 -11.20 -6.71 1.86
N PRO A 170 -11.40 -6.15 0.66
CA PRO A 170 -10.29 -5.73 -0.18
C PRO A 170 -9.70 -4.42 0.36
N TRP A 171 -8.85 -4.50 1.40
CA TRP A 171 -8.19 -3.35 2.02
C TRP A 171 -7.45 -2.47 1.01
N ASN A 172 -6.86 -3.08 -0.02
CA ASN A 172 -6.21 -2.35 -1.10
C ASN A 172 -7.20 -1.46 -1.86
N THR A 173 -8.42 -1.94 -2.11
CA THR A 173 -9.49 -1.13 -2.73
C THR A 173 -9.86 0.05 -1.84
N LEU A 174 -10.00 -0.16 -0.52
CA LEU A 174 -10.26 0.93 0.43
C LEU A 174 -9.14 1.99 0.40
N LEU A 175 -7.88 1.56 0.39
CA LEU A 175 -6.72 2.46 0.37
C LEU A 175 -6.68 3.30 -0.91
N VAL A 176 -6.95 2.69 -2.06
CA VAL A 176 -7.08 3.40 -3.34
C VAL A 176 -8.20 4.45 -3.28
N PHE A 177 -9.37 4.10 -2.74
CA PHE A 177 -10.47 5.05 -2.56
C PHE A 177 -10.09 6.21 -1.63
N ALA A 178 -9.40 5.92 -0.51
CA ALA A 178 -8.94 6.95 0.42
C ALA A 178 -7.95 7.92 -0.25
N MET A 179 -7.01 7.41 -1.06
CA MET A 179 -6.09 8.25 -1.82
C MET A 179 -6.83 9.12 -2.84
N MET A 180 -7.82 8.57 -3.55
CA MET A 180 -8.65 9.35 -4.49
C MET A 180 -9.40 10.48 -3.79
N LEU A 181 -10.04 10.20 -2.64
CA LEU A 181 -10.73 11.21 -1.84
C LEU A 181 -9.77 12.28 -1.34
N GLY A 182 -8.56 11.90 -0.90
CA GLY A 182 -7.52 12.84 -0.48
C GLY A 182 -7.09 13.78 -1.62
N MET A 183 -6.93 13.26 -2.84
CA MET A 183 -6.61 14.09 -4.01
C MET A 183 -7.76 15.04 -4.37
N LEU A 184 -9.00 14.56 -4.39
CA LEU A 184 -10.18 15.40 -4.63
C LEU A 184 -10.31 16.50 -3.59
N PHE A 185 -10.07 16.18 -2.32
CA PHE A 185 -10.08 17.14 -1.23
C PHE A 185 -8.97 18.19 -1.38
N GLY A 186 -7.77 17.80 -1.79
CA GLY A 186 -6.68 18.72 -2.11
C GLY A 186 -7.01 19.69 -3.25
N VAL A 187 -7.61 19.18 -4.33
CA VAL A 187 -8.09 20.01 -5.45
C VAL A 187 -9.19 20.97 -4.99
N PHE A 188 -10.13 20.49 -4.18
CA PHE A 188 -11.20 21.33 -3.63
C PHE A 188 -10.66 22.45 -2.72
N LEU A 189 -9.71 22.14 -1.84
CA LEU A 189 -9.07 23.13 -0.97
C LEU A 189 -8.32 24.20 -1.76
N THR A 190 -7.58 23.82 -2.79
CA THR A 190 -6.85 24.79 -3.63
C THR A 190 -7.81 25.69 -4.40
N ALA A 191 -8.87 25.13 -4.98
CA ALA A 191 -9.93 25.91 -5.63
C ALA A 191 -10.64 26.86 -4.65
N TYR A 192 -10.91 26.40 -3.43
CA TYR A 192 -11.51 27.21 -2.38
C TYR A 192 -10.63 28.40 -1.96
N GLN A 193 -9.32 28.18 -1.81
CA GLN A 193 -8.36 29.24 -1.49
C GLN A 193 -8.28 30.29 -2.61
N MET A 194 -8.34 29.86 -3.88
CA MET A 194 -8.41 30.78 -5.02
C MET A 194 -9.71 31.60 -5.02
N SER A 195 -10.85 30.95 -4.76
CA SER A 195 -12.16 31.61 -4.71
C SER A 195 -12.23 32.70 -3.62
N ARG A 196 -11.54 32.52 -2.49
CA ARG A 196 -11.51 33.51 -1.39
C ARG A 196 -10.61 34.73 -1.65
N GLY A 197 -9.95 34.84 -2.80
CA GLY A 197 -9.15 36.02 -3.15
C GLY A 197 -7.95 36.28 -2.22
N GLN A 198 -7.55 35.27 -1.43
CA GLN A 198 -6.41 35.35 -0.50
C GLN A 198 -5.07 35.34 -1.24
N VAL A 199 -5.05 34.94 -2.51
CA VAL A 199 -3.86 35.04 -3.38
C VAL A 199 -3.86 36.41 -4.04
N ARG A 200 -3.47 37.45 -3.27
CA ARG A 200 -3.07 38.73 -3.86
C ARG A 200 -1.72 38.52 -4.53
N TRP A 201 -1.74 38.28 -5.85
CA TRP A 201 -0.56 38.39 -6.70
C TRP A 201 0.02 39.80 -6.51
N LYS A 202 1.14 39.88 -5.80
CA LYS A 202 2.01 41.06 -5.77
C LYS A 202 3.06 40.90 -6.86
#